data_AF-A0A959LPQ4-F1
#
_entry.id   AF-A0A959LPQ4-F1
#
_cell.length_a   1.000
_cell.length_b   1.000
_cell.length_c   1.000
_cell.angle_alpha   90.00
_cell.angle_beta   90.00
_cell.angle_gamma   90.00
#
_symmetry.space_group_name_H-M   'P 1'
#
loop_
_entity.id
_entity.type
_entity.pdbx_description
1 polymer ?
#
loop_
_entity_poly.entity_id
_entity_poly.type
_entity_poly.pdbx_seq_one_letter_code
_entity_poly.pdbx_strand_id
1 'polypeptide(L)'
;MADNRFAKLRSYWFTPVNNSPLITFRILFGVIMFMEFSGSLTSGWVKEVYIQAPFRFTFIGFEFLQNMHGPVMYVYFLVATILSLLVIVGLFYRPASILLALMWTAVYFSQKSHYNNHYYLMVLIGWMMTMMPANRRASMDVKWKLVKPTNECHRWQIQL
;
A
#
# COMPACT_ATOMS: atom_id res chain seq x y z
N MET A 1 26.72 -5.05 34.54
CA MET A 1 25.72 -6.03 34.03
C MET A 1 24.93 -5.36 32.92
N ALA A 2 25.29 -5.58 31.65
CA ALA A 2 24.50 -5.08 30.53
C ALA A 2 23.17 -5.84 30.46
N ASP A 3 22.08 -5.12 30.30
CA ASP A 3 20.70 -5.59 30.50
C ASP A 3 20.31 -6.72 29.53
N ASN A 4 20.30 -7.96 30.06
CA ASN A 4 20.05 -9.21 29.34
C ASN A 4 18.62 -9.29 28.73
N ARG A 5 17.72 -8.36 29.11
CA ARG A 5 16.36 -8.26 28.57
C ARG A 5 16.35 -7.83 27.11
N PHE A 6 17.20 -6.87 26.72
CA PHE A 6 17.26 -6.41 25.32
C PHE A 6 17.75 -7.51 24.38
N ALA A 7 18.73 -8.30 24.82
CA ALA A 7 19.24 -9.44 24.05
C ALA A 7 18.15 -10.51 23.83
N LYS A 8 17.37 -10.82 24.87
CA LYS A 8 16.27 -11.79 24.80
C LYS A 8 15.11 -11.31 23.92
N LEU A 9 14.74 -10.03 24.01
CA LEU A 9 13.74 -9.43 23.13
C LEU A 9 14.21 -9.44 21.67
N ARG A 10 15.47 -9.08 21.41
CA ARG A 10 16.05 -9.13 20.07
C ARG A 10 16.00 -10.56 19.53
N SER A 11 16.47 -11.56 20.25
CA SER A 11 16.43 -12.94 19.76
C SER A 11 15.01 -13.40 19.44
N TYR A 12 14.02 -12.99 20.24
CA TYR A 12 12.61 -13.34 20.02
C TYR A 12 12.04 -12.75 18.72
N TRP A 13 12.18 -11.43 18.51
CA TRP A 13 11.62 -10.73 17.35
C TRP A 13 12.28 -11.12 16.02
N PHE A 14 13.54 -11.54 16.04
CA PHE A 14 14.28 -11.95 14.85
C PHE A 14 14.22 -13.46 14.56
N THR A 15 13.49 -14.24 15.37
CA THR A 15 13.26 -15.67 15.06
C THR A 15 12.59 -15.85 13.70
N PRO A 16 13.05 -16.82 12.88
CA PRO A 16 12.40 -17.15 11.64
C PRO A 16 11.03 -17.79 11.92
N VAL A 17 10.01 -17.31 11.21
CA VAL A 17 8.63 -17.82 11.24
C VAL A 17 8.12 -17.97 9.82
N ASN A 18 7.10 -18.82 9.62
CA ASN A 18 6.53 -19.06 8.30
C ASN A 18 5.92 -17.79 7.71
N ASN A 19 6.30 -17.44 6.48
CA ASN A 19 5.86 -16.22 5.81
C ASN A 19 4.50 -16.30 5.09
N SER A 20 3.78 -17.44 5.17
CA SER A 20 2.45 -17.60 4.56
C SER A 20 1.46 -16.49 4.93
N PRO A 21 1.32 -16.07 6.20
CA PRO A 21 0.36 -15.02 6.57
C PRO A 21 0.64 -13.68 5.87
N LEU A 22 1.91 -13.33 5.71
CA LEU A 22 2.33 -12.09 5.07
C LEU A 22 1.95 -12.07 3.58
N ILE A 23 2.02 -13.23 2.91
CA ILE A 23 1.62 -13.38 1.50
C ILE A 23 0.10 -13.25 1.36
N THR A 24 -0.66 -13.91 2.23
CA THR A 24 -2.11 -13.76 2.26
C THR A 24 -2.50 -12.30 2.45
N PHE A 25 -1.84 -11.62 3.40
CA PHE A 25 -2.08 -10.20 3.65
C PHE A 25 -1.74 -9.33 2.43
N ARG A 26 -0.65 -9.62 1.71
CA ARG A 26 -0.32 -8.95 0.44
C ARG A 26 -1.45 -9.04 -0.58
N ILE A 27 -1.98 -10.25 -0.78
CA ILE A 27 -3.04 -10.50 -1.76
C ILE A 27 -4.31 -9.77 -1.33
N LEU A 28 -4.73 -9.90 -0.07
CA LEU A 28 -5.93 -9.23 0.45
C LEU A 28 -5.83 -7.71 0.36
N PHE A 29 -4.71 -7.13 0.81
CA PHE A 29 -4.46 -5.70 0.69
C PHE A 29 -4.51 -5.23 -0.76
N GLY A 30 -3.80 -5.92 -1.66
CA GLY A 30 -3.79 -5.60 -3.07
C GLY A 30 -5.19 -5.67 -3.71
N VAL A 31 -6.00 -6.67 -3.35
CA VAL A 31 -7.39 -6.82 -3.83
C VAL A 31 -8.28 -5.69 -3.33
N ILE A 32 -8.17 -5.31 -2.06
CA ILE A 32 -8.92 -4.16 -1.51
C ILE A 32 -8.55 -2.87 -2.26
N MET A 33 -7.25 -2.60 -2.44
CA MET A 33 -6.80 -1.42 -3.18
C MET A 33 -7.25 -1.44 -4.64
N PHE A 34 -7.21 -2.61 -5.29
CA PHE A 34 -7.70 -2.77 -6.65
C PHE A 34 -9.18 -2.44 -6.76
N MET A 35 -10.02 -2.99 -5.87
CA MET A 35 -11.45 -2.73 -5.85
C MET A 35 -11.76 -1.26 -5.58
N GLU A 36 -11.01 -0.61 -4.68
CA GLU A 36 -11.20 0.81 -4.38
C GLU A 36 -10.89 1.69 -5.60
N PHE A 37 -9.73 1.50 -6.25
CA PHE A 37 -9.35 2.32 -7.40
C PHE A 37 -10.21 2.03 -8.64
N SER A 38 -10.42 0.75 -8.97
CA SER A 38 -11.26 0.38 -10.12
C SER A 38 -12.73 0.74 -9.89
N GLY A 39 -13.25 0.51 -8.68
CA GLY A 39 -14.59 0.88 -8.26
C GLY A 39 -14.82 2.40 -8.32
N SER A 40 -13.84 3.20 -7.90
CA SER A 40 -13.90 4.67 -8.02
C SER A 40 -13.96 5.15 -9.48
N LEU A 41 -13.29 4.43 -10.40
CA LEU A 41 -13.36 4.72 -11.84
C LEU A 41 -14.73 4.34 -12.42
N THR A 42 -15.23 3.14 -12.12
CA THR A 42 -16.46 2.62 -12.72
C THR A 42 -17.73 3.24 -12.14
N SER A 43 -17.72 3.62 -10.86
CA SER A 43 -18.86 4.30 -10.20
C SER A 43 -19.01 5.75 -10.61
N GLY A 44 -17.99 6.35 -11.26
CA GLY A 44 -17.95 7.78 -11.54
C GLY A 44 -17.50 8.63 -10.35
N TRP A 45 -17.14 8.02 -9.22
CA TRP A 45 -16.68 8.74 -8.01
C TRP A 45 -15.51 9.68 -8.30
N VAL A 46 -14.56 9.27 -9.16
CA VAL A 46 -13.45 10.14 -9.57
C VAL A 46 -13.94 11.44 -10.21
N LYS A 47 -15.01 11.37 -11.01
CA LYS A 47 -15.60 12.53 -11.70
C LYS A 47 -16.24 13.49 -10.70
N GLU A 48 -17.07 12.95 -9.82
CA GLU A 48 -17.83 13.73 -8.84
C GLU A 48 -16.89 14.45 -7.88
N VAL A 49 -15.87 13.74 -7.41
CA VAL A 49 -15.02 14.19 -6.32
C VAL A 49 -13.80 14.99 -6.78
N TYR A 50 -13.17 14.65 -7.90
CA TYR A 50 -11.94 15.33 -8.34
C TYR A 50 -12.08 16.21 -9.58
N ILE A 51 -13.21 16.16 -10.29
CA ILE A 51 -13.40 16.92 -11.53
C ILE A 51 -14.49 17.96 -11.34
N GLN A 52 -15.66 17.54 -10.87
CA GLN A 52 -16.85 18.39 -10.79
C GLN A 52 -17.10 18.97 -9.39
N ALA A 53 -16.24 18.70 -8.41
CA ALA A 53 -16.42 19.19 -7.05
C ALA A 53 -16.47 20.74 -7.00
N PRO A 54 -17.57 21.33 -6.46
CA PRO A 54 -17.74 22.78 -6.42
C PRO A 54 -16.81 23.48 -5.42
N PHE A 55 -16.40 22.76 -4.36
CA PHE A 55 -15.47 23.25 -3.34
C PHE A 55 -14.38 22.22 -3.07
N ARG A 56 -13.13 22.66 -3.05
CA ARG A 56 -11.94 21.81 -2.86
C ARG A 56 -11.28 22.18 -1.54
N PHE A 57 -11.52 21.38 -0.52
CA PHE A 57 -10.87 21.55 0.77
C PHE A 57 -9.63 20.66 0.82
N THR A 58 -8.45 21.25 0.78
CA THR A 58 -7.18 20.51 0.97
C THR A 58 -6.71 20.55 2.42
N PHE A 59 -5.81 19.64 2.76
CA PHE A 59 -5.04 19.75 4.00
C PHE A 59 -4.07 20.93 3.91
N ILE A 60 -3.87 21.63 5.04
CA ILE A 60 -2.91 22.74 5.15
C ILE A 60 -1.51 22.19 4.84
N GLY A 61 -0.79 22.85 3.93
CA GLY A 61 0.53 22.41 3.46
C GLY A 61 0.52 21.44 2.27
N PHE A 62 -0.65 21.00 1.81
CA PHE A 62 -0.81 20.10 0.65
C PHE A 62 -1.62 20.72 -0.50
N GLU A 63 -1.66 22.06 -0.57
CA GLU A 63 -2.41 22.81 -1.57
C GLU A 63 -1.97 22.51 -3.01
N PHE A 64 -0.69 22.18 -3.22
CA PHE A 64 -0.17 21.80 -4.54
C PHE A 64 -0.83 20.55 -5.14
N LEU A 65 -1.44 19.68 -4.31
CA LEU A 65 -2.17 18.50 -4.78
C LEU A 65 -3.47 18.88 -5.51
N GLN A 66 -3.97 20.11 -5.37
CA GLN A 66 -5.10 20.58 -6.17
C GLN A 66 -4.77 20.65 -7.67
N ASN A 67 -3.50 20.82 -8.02
CA ASN A 67 -3.07 20.84 -9.43
C ASN A 67 -3.26 19.47 -10.10
N MET A 68 -3.36 18.40 -9.32
CA MET A 68 -3.63 17.05 -9.85
C MET A 68 -5.09 16.84 -10.23
N HIS A 69 -6.00 17.70 -9.74
CA HIS A 69 -7.44 17.58 -9.99
C HIS A 69 -7.79 17.79 -11.47
N GLY A 70 -8.96 17.31 -11.87
CA GLY A 70 -9.38 17.31 -13.27
C GLY A 70 -9.08 15.98 -13.98
N PRO A 71 -8.99 15.97 -15.33
CA PRO A 71 -8.90 14.73 -16.11
C PRO A 71 -7.68 13.86 -15.79
N VAL A 72 -6.61 14.44 -15.27
CA VAL A 72 -5.40 13.73 -14.84
C VAL A 72 -5.71 12.66 -13.78
N MET A 73 -6.75 12.86 -12.96
CA MET A 73 -7.13 11.88 -11.93
C MET A 73 -7.64 10.56 -12.50
N TYR A 74 -8.18 10.53 -13.73
CA TYR A 74 -8.52 9.27 -14.38
C TYR A 74 -7.27 8.43 -14.68
N VAL A 75 -6.25 9.06 -15.25
CA VAL A 75 -4.97 8.40 -15.52
C VAL A 75 -4.32 7.96 -14.21
N TYR A 76 -4.39 8.81 -13.18
CA TYR A 76 -3.87 8.51 -11.86
C TYR A 76 -4.50 7.26 -11.25
N PHE A 77 -5.84 7.20 -11.21
CA PHE A 77 -6.56 6.03 -10.69
C PHE A 77 -6.34 4.79 -11.55
N LEU A 78 -6.20 4.93 -12.87
CA LEU A 78 -5.89 3.81 -13.77
C LEU A 78 -4.49 3.23 -13.48
N VAL A 79 -3.49 4.08 -13.31
CA VAL A 79 -2.13 3.64 -12.94
C VAL A 79 -2.14 2.97 -11.56
N ALA A 80 -2.86 3.54 -10.58
CA ALA A 80 -2.98 2.94 -9.25
C ALA A 80 -3.69 1.56 -9.29
N THR A 81 -4.69 1.41 -10.16
CA THR A 81 -5.36 0.14 -10.42
C THR A 81 -4.36 -0.89 -10.96
N ILE A 82 -3.52 -0.53 -11.92
CA ILE A 82 -2.48 -1.42 -12.46
C ILE A 82 -1.45 -1.78 -11.38
N LEU A 83 -0.97 -0.80 -10.61
CA LEU A 83 -0.03 -1.04 -9.51
C LEU A 83 -0.59 -1.99 -8.45
N SER A 84 -1.89 -1.90 -8.14
CA SER A 84 -2.52 -2.82 -7.19
C SER A 84 -2.53 -4.26 -7.71
N LEU A 85 -2.74 -4.49 -9.01
CA LEU A 85 -2.60 -5.81 -9.63
C LEU A 85 -1.15 -6.34 -9.54
N LEU A 86 -0.16 -5.48 -9.76
CA LEU A 86 1.25 -5.85 -9.59
C LEU A 86 1.56 -6.28 -8.14
N VAL A 87 0.98 -5.60 -7.15
CA VAL A 87 1.11 -5.96 -5.73
C VAL A 87 0.44 -7.32 -5.43
N ILE A 88 -0.77 -7.57 -5.95
CA ILE A 88 -1.48 -8.86 -5.79
C ILE A 88 -0.61 -10.02 -6.30
N VAL A 89 -0.15 -9.88 -7.55
CA VAL A 89 0.66 -10.89 -8.25
C VAL A 89 2.09 -10.97 -7.67
N GLY A 90 2.53 -9.94 -6.97
CA GLY A 90 3.89 -9.83 -6.42
C GLY A 90 4.93 -9.66 -7.52
N LEU A 91 4.62 -8.86 -8.54
CA LEU A 91 5.54 -8.47 -9.59
C LEU A 91 6.08 -7.05 -9.34
N PHE A 92 7.39 -6.85 -9.40
CA PHE A 92 8.07 -5.61 -9.03
C PHE A 92 7.54 -5.06 -7.70
N TYR A 93 7.32 -5.95 -6.74
CA TYR A 93 6.50 -5.64 -5.57
C TYR A 93 7.05 -4.48 -4.73
N ARG A 94 8.38 -4.37 -4.60
CA ARG A 94 9.01 -3.28 -3.83
C ARG A 94 8.69 -1.91 -4.44
N PRO A 95 9.04 -1.60 -5.70
CA PRO A 95 8.65 -0.31 -6.29
C PRO A 95 7.13 -0.18 -6.43
N ALA A 96 6.40 -1.25 -6.76
CA ALA A 96 4.94 -1.18 -6.91
C ALA A 96 4.23 -0.81 -5.60
N SER A 97 4.62 -1.40 -4.46
CA SER A 97 4.04 -1.07 -3.16
C SER A 97 4.37 0.36 -2.71
N ILE A 98 5.60 0.84 -2.96
CA ILE A 98 5.98 2.23 -2.66
C ILE A 98 5.15 3.22 -3.49
N LEU A 99 5.06 3.00 -4.79
CA LEU A 99 4.26 3.85 -5.68
C LEU A 99 2.78 3.81 -5.28
N LEU A 100 2.23 2.64 -4.99
CA LEU A 100 0.84 2.50 -4.55
C LEU A 100 0.57 3.25 -3.24
N ALA A 101 1.48 3.14 -2.25
CA ALA A 101 1.38 3.84 -0.97
C ALA A 101 1.48 5.36 -1.14
N LEU A 102 2.43 5.84 -1.95
CA LEU A 102 2.53 7.26 -2.32
C LEU A 102 1.26 7.74 -3.01
N MET A 103 0.73 6.93 -3.93
CA MET A 103 -0.42 7.33 -4.72
C MET A 103 -1.67 7.47 -3.87
N TRP A 104 -1.92 6.49 -3.00
CA TRP A 104 -3.02 6.54 -2.03
C TRP A 104 -2.87 7.68 -1.02
N THR A 105 -1.65 7.92 -0.54
CA THR A 105 -1.35 9.03 0.37
C THR A 105 -1.67 10.38 -0.27
N ALA A 106 -1.28 10.59 -1.52
CA ALA A 106 -1.59 11.82 -2.24
C ALA A 106 -3.10 11.98 -2.47
N VAL A 107 -3.81 10.92 -2.86
CA VAL A 107 -5.28 10.90 -3.00
C VAL A 107 -5.96 11.30 -1.68
N TYR A 108 -5.50 10.73 -0.57
CA TYR A 108 -6.02 11.02 0.77
C TYR A 108 -5.80 12.47 1.20
N PHE A 109 -4.60 13.03 1.00
CA PHE A 109 -4.32 14.43 1.37
C PHE A 109 -4.86 15.47 0.38
N SER A 110 -5.20 15.04 -0.84
CA SER A 110 -5.76 15.91 -1.90
C SER A 110 -7.16 16.43 -1.56
N GLN A 111 -7.86 15.81 -0.62
CA GLN A 111 -9.20 16.23 -0.22
C GLN A 111 -9.55 15.90 1.22
N LYS A 112 -9.95 16.93 1.96
CA LYS A 112 -10.39 16.86 3.36
C LYS A 112 -11.88 16.50 3.48
N SER A 113 -12.69 16.81 2.47
CA SER A 113 -14.15 16.61 2.48
C SER A 113 -14.57 15.15 2.62
N HIS A 114 -13.74 14.23 2.15
CA HIS A 114 -13.99 12.78 2.21
C HIS A 114 -13.08 12.09 3.23
N TYR A 115 -12.70 12.80 4.30
CA TYR A 115 -11.94 12.19 5.38
C TYR A 115 -12.71 11.00 5.97
N ASN A 116 -12.07 9.83 5.96
CA ASN A 116 -12.59 8.61 6.56
C ASN A 116 -11.44 7.89 7.29
N ASN A 117 -11.69 7.43 8.51
CA ASN A 117 -10.74 6.63 9.29
C ASN A 117 -10.32 5.37 8.53
N HIS A 118 -11.20 4.82 7.69
CA HIS A 118 -10.87 3.69 6.82
C HIS A 118 -9.78 4.05 5.81
N TYR A 119 -9.87 5.21 5.17
CA TYR A 119 -8.85 5.65 4.20
C TYR A 119 -7.52 5.96 4.85
N TYR A 120 -7.55 6.54 6.06
CA TYR A 120 -6.35 6.74 6.87
C TYR A 120 -5.67 5.41 7.23
N LEU A 121 -6.44 4.41 7.65
CA LEU A 121 -5.92 3.07 7.93
C LEU A 121 -5.22 2.47 6.69
N MET A 122 -5.78 2.66 5.50
CA MET A 122 -5.18 2.18 4.26
C MET A 122 -3.86 2.89 3.91
N VAL A 123 -3.69 4.17 4.29
CA VAL A 123 -2.38 4.86 4.20
C VAL A 123 -1.36 4.17 5.09
N LEU A 124 -1.70 3.92 6.36
CA LEU A 124 -0.80 3.27 7.32
C LEU A 124 -0.39 1.88 6.86
N ILE A 125 -1.37 1.05 6.47
CA ILE A 125 -1.12 -0.31 5.97
C ILE A 125 -0.28 -0.26 4.69
N GLY A 126 -0.57 0.67 3.78
CA GLY A 126 0.20 0.86 2.54
C GLY A 126 1.68 1.09 2.83
N TRP A 127 2.00 2.00 3.74
CA TRP A 127 3.39 2.26 4.15
C TRP A 127 4.04 1.08 4.88
N MET A 128 3.31 0.38 5.76
CA MET A 128 3.82 -0.85 6.39
C MET A 128 4.18 -1.90 5.33
N MET A 129 3.34 -2.07 4.30
CA MET A 129 3.58 -3.02 3.22
C MET A 129 4.84 -2.72 2.42
N THR A 130 5.24 -1.46 2.26
CA THR A 130 6.51 -1.12 1.59
C THR A 130 7.73 -1.72 2.29
N MET A 131 7.67 -1.85 3.62
CA MET A 131 8.76 -2.36 4.44
C MET A 131 8.83 -3.90 4.43
N MET A 132 7.68 -4.57 4.28
CA MET A 132 7.59 -6.03 4.38
C MET A 132 8.10 -6.73 3.11
N PRO A 133 8.87 -7.84 3.22
CA PRO A 133 9.34 -8.64 2.08
C PRO A 133 8.28 -9.64 1.58
N ALA A 134 7.05 -9.17 1.30
CA ALA A 134 5.94 -10.06 0.93
C ALA A 134 6.03 -10.65 -0.50
N ASN A 135 7.13 -10.38 -1.21
CA ASN A 135 7.41 -10.91 -2.55
C ASN A 135 8.41 -12.06 -2.59
N ARG A 136 8.88 -12.56 -1.44
CA ARG A 136 9.86 -13.65 -1.42
C ARG A 136 9.27 -15.06 -1.54
N ARG A 137 7.95 -15.17 -1.70
CA ARG A 137 7.24 -16.45 -1.96
C ARG A 137 5.89 -16.17 -2.64
N ALA A 138 5.43 -17.14 -3.43
CA ALA A 138 4.17 -17.09 -4.18
C ALA A 138 3.98 -15.75 -4.92
N SER A 139 5.01 -15.34 -5.65
CA SER A 139 5.11 -14.07 -6.35
C SER A 139 5.74 -14.28 -7.72
N MET A 140 5.43 -13.42 -8.68
CA MET A 140 6.12 -13.44 -9.98
C MET A 140 7.58 -13.03 -9.87
N ASP A 141 7.95 -12.18 -8.89
CA ASP A 141 9.35 -11.85 -8.60
C ASP A 141 10.20 -13.09 -8.32
N VAL A 142 9.65 -14.08 -7.60
CA VAL A 142 10.35 -15.36 -7.36
C VAL A 142 10.37 -16.21 -8.63
N LYS A 143 9.25 -16.29 -9.35
CA LYS A 143 9.16 -17.08 -10.60
C LYS A 143 10.15 -16.60 -11.66
N TRP A 144 10.38 -15.29 -11.74
CA TRP A 144 11.33 -14.66 -12.65
C TRP A 144 12.73 -14.50 -12.06
N LYS A 145 13.00 -15.08 -10.88
CA LYS A 145 14.31 -15.05 -10.20
C LYS A 145 14.82 -13.62 -9.92
N LEU A 146 13.93 -12.64 -9.83
CA LEU A 146 14.27 -11.27 -9.45
C LEU A 146 14.64 -11.17 -7.96
N VAL A 147 14.14 -12.10 -7.15
CA VAL A 147 14.41 -12.17 -5.70
C VAL A 147 14.64 -13.61 -5.26
N LYS A 148 15.52 -13.80 -4.27
CA LYS A 148 15.76 -15.12 -3.65
C LYS A 148 14.51 -15.60 -2.91
N PRO A 149 13.99 -16.81 -3.19
CA PRO A 149 12.86 -17.36 -2.48
C PRO A 149 13.21 -17.68 -1.02
N THR A 150 12.25 -17.48 -0.12
CA THR A 150 12.32 -18.00 1.26
C THR A 150 10.92 -18.37 1.73
N ASN A 151 10.81 -19.38 2.60
CA ASN A 151 9.56 -19.72 3.29
C ASN A 151 9.45 -19.05 4.66
N GLU A 152 10.45 -18.26 5.04
CA GLU A 152 10.59 -17.69 6.36
C GLU A 152 10.70 -16.16 6.30
N CYS A 153 10.18 -15.50 7.33
CA CYS A 153 10.36 -14.10 7.61
C CYS A 153 10.64 -13.93 9.12
N HIS A 154 11.07 -12.74 9.55
CA HIS A 154 11.28 -12.49 10.98
C HIS A 154 9.93 -12.33 11.68
N ARG A 155 9.84 -12.83 12.92
CA ARG A 155 8.61 -12.80 13.74
C ARG A 155 7.93 -11.43 13.83
N TRP A 156 8.73 -10.36 13.93
CA TRP A 156 8.22 -8.98 13.98
C TRP A 156 7.41 -8.59 12.72
N GLN A 157 7.59 -9.27 11.59
CA GLN A 157 6.90 -8.97 10.33
C GLN A 157 5.47 -9.53 10.28
N ILE A 158 5.07 -10.31 11.28
CA ILE A 158 3.73 -10.92 11.39
C ILE A 158 3.03 -10.51 12.69
N GLN A 159 3.78 -10.30 13.77
CA GLN A 159 3.23 -10.15 15.13
C GLN A 159 3.22 -8.70 15.67
N LEU A 160 3.58 -7.71 14.85
CA LEU A 160 3.41 -6.28 15.13
C LEU A 160 2.16 -5.76 14.43
#